data_AF-A0A6J4SP50-F1
#
_entry.id   AF-A0A6J4SP50-F1
#
_cell.length_a   1.000
_cell.length_b   1.000
_cell.length_c   1.000
_cell.angle_alpha   90.00
_cell.angle_beta   90.00
_cell.angle_gamma   90.00
#
_symmetry.space_group_name_H-M   'P 1'
#
loop_
_entity.id
_entity.type
_entity.pdbx_description
1 polymer ?
#
loop_
_entity_poly.entity_id
_entity_poly.type
_entity_poly.pdbx_seq_one_letter_code
_entity_poly.pdbx_strand_id
1 'polypeptide(L)'
;MHPMLRHPLRFGREHRFTFEHASQYLDDDLDEAGRERVEHHARLCPKCHELLAALHRTISALRELGTGPGEPGDSDVADGVIARLRAGR
;
A
#
# COMPACT_ATOMS: atom_id res chain seq x y z
N MET A 1 -25.31 -1.76 -19.81
CA MET A 1 -24.81 -0.37 -19.98
C MET A 1 -23.75 -0.14 -18.92
N HIS A 2 -22.46 -0.11 -19.28
CA HIS A 2 -21.37 -0.01 -18.30
C HIS A 2 -21.40 1.38 -17.62
N PRO A 3 -21.24 1.46 -16.28
CA PRO A 3 -21.30 2.73 -15.52
C PRO A 3 -20.24 3.75 -15.98
N MET A 4 -19.17 3.30 -16.63
CA MET A 4 -18.07 4.12 -17.18
C MET A 4 -18.51 5.11 -18.26
N LEU A 5 -19.62 4.84 -18.97
CA LEU A 5 -20.03 5.62 -20.13
C LEU A 5 -20.88 6.85 -19.79
N ARG A 6 -21.36 6.99 -18.55
CA ARG A 6 -22.20 8.13 -18.15
C ARG A 6 -21.40 9.40 -17.84
N HIS A 7 -20.15 9.27 -17.38
CA HIS A 7 -19.31 10.42 -17.01
C HIS A 7 -17.81 10.12 -17.22
N PRO A 8 -17.32 10.10 -18.48
CA PRO A 8 -15.95 9.66 -18.80
C PRO A 8 -14.85 10.50 -18.14
N LEU A 9 -15.07 11.81 -17.99
CA LEU A 9 -14.10 12.70 -17.34
C LEU A 9 -13.95 12.39 -15.83
N ARG A 10 -15.06 12.10 -15.14
CA ARG A 10 -15.00 11.70 -13.73
C ARG A 10 -14.29 10.36 -13.60
N PHE A 11 -14.65 9.39 -14.42
CA PHE A 11 -13.99 8.07 -14.42
C PHE A 11 -12.48 8.18 -14.67
N GLY A 12 -12.05 9.03 -15.61
CA GLY A 12 -10.61 9.28 -15.84
C GLY A 12 -9.90 9.95 -14.65
N ARG A 13 -10.58 10.85 -13.93
CA ARG A 13 -10.03 11.47 -12.71
C ARG A 13 -9.87 10.47 -11.58
N GLU A 14 -10.86 9.60 -11.38
CA GLU A 14 -10.79 8.51 -10.39
C GLU A 14 -9.69 7.51 -10.76
N HIS A 15 -9.57 7.15 -12.04
CA HIS A 15 -8.51 6.27 -12.53
C HIS A 15 -7.11 6.84 -12.25
N ARG A 16 -6.90 8.13 -12.54
CA ARG A 16 -5.62 8.79 -12.25
C ARG A 16 -5.35 8.87 -10.75
N PHE A 17 -6.36 9.25 -9.96
CA PHE A 17 -6.23 9.32 -8.50
C PHE A 17 -5.80 7.97 -7.91
N THR A 18 -6.45 6.88 -8.31
CA THR A 18 -6.10 5.51 -7.87
C THR A 18 -4.66 5.15 -8.21
N PHE A 19 -4.18 5.51 -9.40
CA PHE A 19 -2.81 5.21 -9.81
C PHE A 19 -1.79 6.04 -9.01
N GLU A 20 -2.04 7.33 -8.84
CA GLU A 20 -1.15 8.24 -8.09
C GLU A 20 -1.04 7.88 -6.61
N HIS A 21 -2.10 7.34 -6.00
CA HIS A 21 -2.15 7.03 -4.56
C HIS A 21 -2.01 5.53 -4.26
N ALA A 22 -1.65 4.71 -5.26
CA ALA A 22 -1.54 3.27 -5.08
C ALA A 22 -0.52 2.88 -4.00
N SER A 23 0.64 3.55 -3.94
CA SER A 23 1.64 3.28 -2.89
C SER A 23 1.10 3.60 -1.50
N GLN A 24 0.59 4.82 -1.29
CA GLN A 24 0.02 5.24 -0.01
C GLN A 24 -1.12 4.32 0.45
N TYR A 25 -1.95 3.86 -0.48
CA TYR A 25 -2.99 2.86 -0.20
C TYR A 25 -2.40 1.52 0.28
N LEU A 26 -1.33 1.03 -0.35
CA LEU A 26 -0.67 -0.24 0.00
C LEU A 26 0.13 -0.16 1.31
N ASP A 27 0.62 1.03 1.63
CA ASP A 27 1.41 1.33 2.82
C ASP A 27 0.54 1.74 4.02
N ASP A 28 -0.79 1.71 3.88
CA ASP A 28 -1.78 2.19 4.86
C ASP A 28 -1.55 3.65 5.32
N ASP A 29 -0.96 4.49 4.45
CA ASP A 29 -0.64 5.91 4.66
C ASP A 29 -1.64 6.86 3.97
N LEU A 30 -2.70 6.31 3.40
CA LEU A 30 -3.79 7.07 2.80
C LEU A 30 -4.91 7.28 3.83
N ASP A 31 -5.48 8.49 3.88
CA ASP A 31 -6.62 8.78 4.75
C ASP A 31 -7.86 7.96 4.37
N GLU A 32 -8.82 7.84 5.30
CA GLU A 32 -10.02 7.01 5.11
C GLU A 32 -10.80 7.40 3.84
N ALA A 33 -10.94 8.70 3.59
CA ALA A 33 -11.63 9.21 2.41
C ALA A 33 -10.91 8.82 1.10
N GLY A 34 -9.57 8.90 1.08
CA GLY A 34 -8.76 8.46 -0.05
C GLY A 34 -8.83 6.95 -0.25
N ARG A 35 -8.82 6.18 0.84
CA ARG A 35 -8.95 4.72 0.84
C ARG A 35 -10.28 4.28 0.23
N GLU A 36 -11.40 4.79 0.74
CA GLU A 36 -12.74 4.50 0.21
C GLU A 36 -12.84 4.83 -1.27
N ARG A 37 -12.23 5.93 -1.70
CA ARG A 37 -12.22 6.39 -3.09
C ARG A 37 -11.45 5.46 -4.00
N VAL A 38 -10.25 5.02 -3.60
CA VAL A 38 -9.47 4.00 -4.31
C VAL A 38 -10.26 2.71 -4.45
N GLU A 39 -10.84 2.22 -3.36
CA GLU A 39 -11.59 0.97 -3.35
C GLU A 39 -12.86 1.06 -4.19
N HIS A 40 -13.58 2.18 -4.13
CA HIS A 40 -14.76 2.42 -4.95
C HIS A 40 -14.44 2.34 -6.43
N HIS A 41 -13.37 3.02 -6.87
CA HIS A 41 -12.96 2.98 -8.27
C HIS A 41 -12.46 1.59 -8.68
N ALA A 42 -11.68 0.90 -7.85
CA ALA A 42 -11.20 -0.45 -8.12
C ALA A 42 -12.37 -1.45 -8.30
N ARG A 43 -13.43 -1.35 -7.49
CA ARG A 43 -14.66 -2.15 -7.67
C ARG A 43 -15.33 -1.94 -9.04
N LEU A 44 -15.15 -0.77 -9.65
CA LEU A 44 -15.74 -0.42 -10.95
C LEU A 44 -14.80 -0.66 -12.13
N CYS A 45 -13.48 -0.63 -11.92
CA CYS A 45 -12.46 -0.70 -12.96
C CYS A 45 -11.63 -1.98 -12.82
N PRO A 46 -11.87 -3.01 -13.67
CA PRO A 46 -11.15 -4.28 -13.60
C PRO A 46 -9.62 -4.13 -13.66
N LYS A 47 -9.13 -3.20 -14.48
CA LYS A 47 -7.69 -2.92 -14.61
C LYS A 47 -7.08 -2.40 -13.30
N CYS A 48 -7.77 -1.48 -12.60
CA CYS A 48 -7.30 -0.97 -11.32
C CYS A 48 -7.39 -2.03 -10.22
N HIS A 49 -8.44 -2.85 -10.23
CA HIS A 49 -8.56 -4.00 -9.32
C HIS A 49 -7.41 -4.99 -9.50
N GLU A 50 -7.12 -5.39 -10.73
CA GLU A 50 -6.02 -6.30 -11.05
C GLU A 50 -4.65 -5.72 -10.67
N LEU A 51 -4.44 -4.43 -10.93
CA LEU A 51 -3.22 -3.72 -10.54
C LEU A 51 -3.01 -3.78 -9.02
N LEU A 52 -4.00 -3.36 -8.23
CA LEU A 52 -3.90 -3.36 -6.77
C LEU A 52 -3.68 -4.78 -6.25
N ALA A 53 -4.43 -5.77 -6.76
CA ALA A 53 -4.27 -7.15 -6.35
C ALA A 53 -2.86 -7.70 -6.65
N ALA A 54 -2.29 -7.35 -7.80
CA ALA A 54 -0.92 -7.74 -8.15
C ALA A 54 0.12 -7.09 -7.22
N LEU A 55 -0.03 -5.79 -6.93
CA LEU A 55 0.87 -5.07 -6.03
C LEU A 55 0.81 -5.61 -4.59
N HIS A 56 -0.40 -5.86 -4.07
CA HIS A 56 -0.59 -6.52 -2.78
C HIS A 56 0.17 -7.85 -2.71
N ARG A 57 0.01 -8.73 -3.70
CA ARG A 57 0.71 -10.02 -3.74
C ARG A 57 2.23 -9.87 -3.75
N THR A 58 2.75 -8.93 -4.55
CA THR A 58 4.18 -8.65 -4.61
C THR A 58 4.72 -8.17 -3.27
N ILE A 59 4.04 -7.22 -2.62
CA ILE A 59 4.44 -6.70 -1.31
C ILE A 59 4.37 -7.79 -0.24
N SER A 60 3.31 -8.59 -0.22
CA SER A 60 3.20 -9.74 0.71
C SER A 60 4.36 -10.72 0.53
N ALA A 61 4.68 -11.10 -0.71
CA ALA A 61 5.80 -12.01 -0.98
C ALA A 61 7.16 -11.40 -0.55
N LEU A 62 7.38 -10.11 -0.78
CA LEU A 62 8.59 -9.43 -0.32
C LEU A 62 8.69 -9.36 1.21
N ARG A 63 7.56 -9.11 1.90
CA ARG A 63 7.50 -9.15 3.37
C ARG A 63 7.83 -10.55 3.87
N GLU A 64 7.25 -11.59 3.30
CA GLU A 64 7.52 -13.00 3.66
C GLU A 64 9.01 -13.37 3.48
N LEU A 65 9.66 -12.91 2.41
CA LEU A 65 11.11 -13.10 2.21
C LEU A 65 11.94 -12.44 3.32
N GLY A 66 11.52 -11.26 3.77
CA GLY A 66 12.13 -10.57 4.93
C GLY A 66 11.75 -11.17 6.28
N THR A 67 10.77 -12.08 6.33
CA THR A 67 10.33 -12.78 7.55
C THR A 67 10.71 -14.26 7.57
N GLY A 68 11.55 -14.72 6.62
CA GLY A 68 12.11 -16.06 6.66
C GLY A 68 12.91 -16.31 7.96
N PRO A 69 13.37 -17.54 8.25
CA PRO A 69 14.13 -17.87 9.46
C PRO A 69 15.50 -17.17 9.60
N GLY A 70 15.78 -16.15 8.78
CA GLY A 70 16.92 -15.28 8.94
C GLY A 70 16.66 -14.34 10.12
N GLU A 71 17.21 -14.73 11.27
CA GLU A 71 17.52 -13.95 12.46
C GLU A 71 16.40 -12.99 12.95
N PRO A 72 15.73 -13.27 14.11
CA PRO A 72 14.93 -12.25 14.77
C PRO A 72 15.79 -10.99 14.88
N GLY A 73 15.30 -9.87 14.31
CA GLY A 73 16.07 -8.65 14.08
C GLY A 73 17.10 -8.49 15.17
N ASP A 74 18.37 -8.69 14.78
CA ASP A 74 19.49 -8.98 15.67
C ASP A 74 19.28 -8.24 16.98
N SER A 75 18.93 -8.96 18.04
CA SER A 75 18.60 -8.33 19.33
C SER A 75 19.74 -7.39 19.73
N ASP A 76 20.97 -7.69 19.27
CA ASP A 76 22.16 -6.86 19.40
C ASP A 76 22.02 -5.45 18.79
N VAL A 77 21.35 -5.30 17.64
CA VAL A 77 21.08 -3.98 17.04
C VAL A 77 20.09 -3.18 17.87
N ALA A 78 18.98 -3.79 18.29
CA ALA A 78 17.99 -3.13 19.14
C ALA A 78 18.59 -2.77 20.51
N ASP A 79 19.32 -3.70 21.11
CA ASP A 79 20.01 -3.55 22.39
C ASP A 79 21.10 -2.47 22.30
N GLY A 80 21.86 -2.44 21.21
CA GLY A 80 22.87 -1.43 20.92
C GLY A 80 22.28 -0.02 20.79
N VAL A 81 21.16 0.13 20.09
CA VAL A 81 20.43 1.42 19.98
C VAL A 81 19.94 1.88 21.35
N ILE A 82 19.33 0.98 22.13
CA ILE A 82 18.85 1.28 23.49
C ILE A 82 20.01 1.71 24.40
N ALA A 83 21.14 1.02 24.35
CA ALA A 83 22.33 1.36 25.12
C ALA A 83 22.84 2.77 24.77
N ARG A 84 22.90 3.11 23.47
CA ARG A 84 23.31 4.43 22.98
C ARG A 84 22.41 5.56 23.49
N LEU A 85 21.08 5.36 23.45
CA LEU A 85 20.09 6.33 23.94
C LEU A 85 20.16 6.53 25.46
N ARG A 86 20.55 5.49 26.21
CA ARG A 86 20.75 5.57 27.67
C ARG A 86 22.05 6.26 28.05
N ALA A 87 23.12 6.07 27.28
CA ALA A 87 24.45 6.64 27.55
C ALA A 87 24.60 8.11 27.11
N GLY A 88 23.72 8.62 26.25
CA GLY A 88 23.70 10.01 25.77
C GLY A 88 22.84 10.97 26.61
N ARG A 89 22.39 10.55 27.79
CA ARG A 89 21.68 11.38 28.79
C ARG A 89 22.59 11.72 29.96
#